data_AF-A0A7H1B7T0-F1
#
_entry.id   AF-A0A7H1B7T0-F1
#
_cell.length_a   1.000
_cell.length_b   1.000
_cell.length_c   1.000
_cell.angle_alpha   90.00
_cell.angle_beta   90.00
_cell.angle_gamma   90.00
#
_symmetry.space_group_name_H-M   'P 1'
#
loop_
_entity.id
_entity.type
_entity.pdbx_description
1 polymer ?
#
loop_
_entity_poly.entity_id
_entity_poly.type
_entity_poly.pdbx_seq_one_letter_code
_entity_poly.pdbx_strand_id
1 'polypeptide(L)'
;MGGVVFSLKGDLFAGRGEIRSAEVCDSLGSRERASAALTKILPDRNAYQFEDSVRFCSGSDVPRYRSTCFVTGDGDQLLVAQSESLQNEPSNSWAKWVKGQAVNESSARSATAFDAGEKALASEGFAAVFMPCTFTGGKKREPLNTSVSVEVKPSARRADRGKLMELTKSAASFAHERAKCDRLAKLGRPATSGK
;
A
#
# COMPACT_ATOMS: atom_id res chain seq x y z
N MET A 1 -44.17 18.92 40.85
CA MET A 1 -42.70 18.89 40.66
C MET A 1 -42.37 17.55 40.03
N GLY A 2 -41.71 17.38 38.90
CA GLY A 2 -41.16 18.24 37.86
C GLY A 2 -40.59 17.23 36.85
N GLY A 3 -41.04 17.25 35.60
CA GLY A 3 -40.60 16.31 34.58
C GLY A 3 -39.19 16.64 34.10
N VAL A 4 -38.38 15.61 33.87
CA VAL A 4 -37.08 15.76 33.19
C VAL A 4 -37.23 15.18 31.80
N VAL A 5 -37.42 16.07 30.82
CA VAL A 5 -37.30 15.74 29.40
C VAL A 5 -35.82 15.78 29.06
N PHE A 6 -35.22 14.62 28.83
CA PHE A 6 -33.89 14.54 28.24
C PHE A 6 -34.00 14.90 26.74
N SER A 7 -33.70 16.15 26.39
CA SER A 7 -33.37 16.51 25.02
C SER A 7 -32.01 15.91 24.67
N LEU A 8 -32.01 14.71 24.07
CA LEU A 8 -30.89 14.22 23.28
C LEU A 8 -30.85 15.01 21.97
N LYS A 9 -30.36 16.24 22.05
CA LYS A 9 -29.74 16.94 20.91
C LYS A 9 -28.34 16.33 20.73
N GLY A 10 -28.30 15.12 20.19
CA GLY A 10 -27.11 14.60 19.57
C GLY A 10 -27.19 15.01 18.11
N ASP A 11 -26.47 16.06 17.74
CA ASP A 11 -26.15 16.31 16.35
C ASP A 11 -25.62 15.00 15.76
N LEU A 12 -26.38 14.44 14.81
CA LEU A 12 -25.92 13.41 13.91
C LEU A 12 -24.82 14.04 13.07
N PHE A 13 -23.60 14.12 13.63
CA PHE A 13 -22.43 14.52 12.88
C PHE A 13 -22.24 13.47 11.78
N ALA A 14 -22.69 13.82 10.57
CA ALA A 14 -22.14 13.29 9.33
C ALA A 14 -20.66 13.72 9.26
N GLY A 15 -19.84 13.11 10.11
CA GLY A 15 -18.43 13.42 10.30
C GLY A 15 -17.58 12.30 9.74
N ARG A 16 -16.58 12.66 8.94
CA ARG A 16 -15.56 11.72 8.50
C ARG A 16 -14.88 11.10 9.73
N GLY A 17 -14.86 9.78 9.79
CA GLY A 17 -14.09 9.00 10.76
C GLY A 17 -12.62 9.39 10.72
N GLU A 18 -11.99 9.40 11.88
CA GLU A 18 -10.57 9.71 12.00
C GLU A 18 -9.72 8.53 11.53
N ILE A 19 -8.71 8.77 10.70
CA ILE A 19 -7.67 7.77 10.39
C ILE A 19 -6.50 8.00 11.34
N ARG A 20 -6.43 7.20 12.40
CA ARG A 20 -5.39 7.30 13.43
C ARG A 20 -4.13 6.59 12.97
N SER A 21 -2.99 7.28 12.99
CA SER A 21 -1.70 6.69 12.59
C SER A 21 -1.40 5.40 13.36
N ALA A 22 -1.72 5.31 14.65
CA ALA A 22 -1.48 4.13 15.47
C ALA A 22 -2.17 2.85 14.95
N GLU A 23 -3.28 2.99 14.23
CA GLU A 23 -4.09 1.88 13.70
C GLU A 23 -3.70 1.50 12.27
N VAL A 24 -2.97 2.37 11.55
CA VAL A 24 -2.56 2.11 10.17
C VAL A 24 -1.56 0.96 10.11
N CYS A 25 -1.73 0.09 9.10
CA CYS A 25 -0.85 -1.05 8.81
C CYS A 25 0.63 -0.66 8.80
N ASP A 26 1.47 -1.46 9.46
CA ASP A 26 2.93 -1.31 9.42
C ASP A 26 3.50 -1.56 8.04
N SER A 27 2.88 -2.48 7.29
CA SER A 27 3.30 -2.81 5.92
C SER A 27 3.20 -1.66 4.93
N LEU A 28 2.55 -0.55 5.29
CA LEU A 28 2.54 0.70 4.52
C LEU A 28 3.76 1.61 4.81
N GLY A 29 4.65 1.21 5.73
CA GLY A 29 5.84 1.95 6.14
C GLY A 29 5.56 2.92 7.29
N SER A 30 5.91 4.20 7.14
CA SER A 30 5.69 5.19 8.20
C SER A 30 4.19 5.42 8.41
N ARG A 31 3.67 4.98 9.56
CA ARG A 31 2.25 5.12 9.94
C ARG A 31 1.71 6.54 9.82
N GLU A 32 2.51 7.55 10.18
CA GLU A 32 2.14 8.98 10.10
C GLU A 32 2.02 9.47 8.66
N ARG A 33 2.95 9.07 7.78
CA ARG A 33 2.88 9.42 6.36
C ARG A 33 1.78 8.65 5.66
N ALA A 34 1.60 7.38 6.03
CA ALA A 34 0.55 6.54 5.51
C ALA A 34 -0.83 7.07 5.90
N SER A 35 -1.08 7.45 7.15
CA SER A 35 -2.36 8.05 7.56
C SER A 35 -2.66 9.33 6.78
N ALA A 36 -1.67 10.22 6.63
CA ALA A 36 -1.83 11.45 5.87
C ALA A 36 -2.13 11.20 4.38
N ALA A 37 -1.48 10.22 3.76
CA ALA A 37 -1.75 9.81 2.38
C ALA A 37 -3.15 9.20 2.24
N LEU A 38 -3.54 8.30 3.16
CA LEU A 38 -4.83 7.64 3.17
C LEU A 38 -5.99 8.64 3.29
N THR A 39 -5.84 9.74 4.05
CA THR A 39 -6.85 10.81 4.09
C THR A 39 -7.13 11.44 2.72
N LYS A 40 -6.12 11.47 1.84
CA LYS A 40 -6.23 12.04 0.48
C LYS A 40 -6.66 11.03 -0.58
N ILE A 41 -6.46 9.74 -0.31
CA ILE A 41 -6.76 8.64 -1.23
C ILE A 41 -8.15 8.07 -0.99
N LEU A 42 -8.55 7.95 0.29
CA LEU A 42 -9.79 7.28 0.67
C LEU A 42 -10.97 8.26 0.71
N PRO A 43 -12.18 7.81 0.32
CA PRO A 43 -13.40 8.58 0.46
C PRO A 43 -13.71 8.80 1.93
N ASP A 44 -14.57 9.78 2.21
CA ASP A 44 -15.11 9.97 3.55
C ASP A 44 -16.01 8.77 3.92
N ARG A 45 -15.77 8.24 5.12
CA ARG A 45 -16.51 7.16 5.77
C ARG A 45 -16.64 7.50 7.25
N ASN A 46 -17.64 6.95 7.93
CA ASN A 46 -17.86 7.23 9.35
C ASN A 46 -16.86 6.48 10.25
N ALA A 47 -16.40 5.31 9.79
CA ALA A 47 -15.34 4.55 10.45
C ALA A 47 -14.40 3.88 9.43
N TYR A 48 -13.15 3.67 9.84
CA TYR A 48 -12.15 2.92 9.09
C TYR A 48 -11.61 1.77 9.92
N GLN A 49 -11.22 0.68 9.28
CA GLN A 49 -10.52 -0.44 9.91
C GLN A 49 -9.34 -0.87 9.04
N PHE A 50 -8.29 -1.35 9.71
CA PHE A 50 -7.01 -1.70 9.11
C PHE A 50 -6.64 -3.11 9.53
N GLU A 51 -6.40 -3.98 8.55
CA GLU A 51 -5.98 -5.36 8.79
C GLU A 51 -4.64 -5.59 8.11
N ASP A 52 -3.59 -5.76 8.93
CA ASP A 52 -2.23 -6.01 8.45
C ASP A 52 -1.83 -7.47 8.67
N SER A 53 -1.26 -8.08 7.64
CA SER A 53 -0.73 -9.44 7.69
C SER A 53 0.64 -9.47 7.03
N VAL A 54 1.68 -9.75 7.80
CA VAL A 54 3.04 -9.98 7.32
C VAL A 54 3.40 -11.44 7.54
N ARG A 55 3.86 -12.13 6.49
CA ARG A 55 4.23 -13.55 6.52
C ARG A 55 5.62 -13.76 5.92
N PHE A 56 6.38 -14.62 6.57
CA PHE A 56 7.65 -15.14 6.07
C PHE A 56 7.46 -16.62 5.79
N CYS A 57 7.45 -17.03 4.52
CA CYS A 57 7.35 -18.44 4.16
C CYS A 57 8.73 -19.08 4.31
N SER A 58 8.88 -19.96 5.30
CA SER A 58 10.13 -20.65 5.65
C SER A 58 10.28 -22.04 5.02
N GLY A 59 9.47 -22.38 4.02
CA GLY A 59 9.47 -23.70 3.36
C GLY A 59 10.53 -23.89 2.28
N SER A 60 11.37 -22.88 2.01
CA SER A 60 12.46 -22.92 1.02
C SER A 60 13.76 -22.37 1.61
N ASP A 61 14.90 -22.74 1.02
CA ASP A 61 16.23 -22.23 1.39
C ASP A 61 16.34 -20.69 1.34
N VAL A 62 15.44 -20.05 0.59
CA VAL A 62 15.28 -18.60 0.51
C VAL A 62 13.94 -18.21 1.15
N PRO A 63 13.93 -17.41 2.24
CA PRO A 63 12.68 -16.98 2.86
C PRO A 63 11.91 -16.06 1.93
N ARG A 64 10.63 -16.38 1.66
CA ARG A 64 9.76 -15.53 0.84
C ARG A 64 8.99 -14.58 1.73
N TYR A 65 8.99 -13.31 1.38
CA TYR A 65 8.22 -12.28 2.05
C TYR A 65 6.86 -12.11 1.37
N ARG A 66 5.81 -11.99 2.19
CA ARG A 66 4.50 -11.54 1.73
C ARG A 66 3.87 -10.63 2.78
N SER A 67 3.32 -9.50 2.36
CA SER A 67 2.44 -8.70 3.21
C SER A 67 1.16 -8.32 2.51
N THR A 68 0.13 -8.10 3.30
CA THR A 68 -1.15 -7.59 2.83
C THR A 68 -1.73 -6.66 3.88
N CYS A 69 -2.15 -5.47 3.44
CA CYS A 69 -2.93 -4.55 4.25
C CYS A 69 -4.27 -4.33 3.57
N PHE A 70 -5.36 -4.59 4.29
CA PHE A 70 -6.71 -4.23 3.88
C PHE A 70 -7.16 -3.00 4.66
N VAL A 71 -7.78 -2.06 3.94
CA VAL A 71 -8.47 -0.93 4.56
C VAL A 71 -9.94 -1.01 4.20
N THR A 72 -10.78 -1.09 5.23
CA THR A 72 -12.23 -1.08 5.08
C THR A 72 -12.80 0.20 5.69
N GLY A 73 -13.96 0.64 5.20
CA GLY A 73 -14.70 1.75 5.81
C GLY A 73 -16.19 1.60 5.60
N ASP A 74 -16.93 1.71 6.68
CA ASP A 74 -18.38 1.42 6.76
C ASP A 74 -18.77 0.05 6.15
N GLY A 75 -17.89 -0.95 6.26
CA GLY A 75 -18.09 -2.31 5.75
C GLY A 75 -17.61 -2.55 4.32
N ASP A 76 -17.27 -1.51 3.57
CA ASP A 76 -16.72 -1.63 2.22
C ASP A 76 -15.19 -1.74 2.25
N GLN A 77 -14.61 -2.63 1.44
CA GLN A 77 -13.17 -2.62 1.18
C GLN A 77 -12.82 -1.43 0.28
N LEU A 78 -11.96 -0.54 0.77
CA LEU A 78 -11.58 0.70 0.09
C LEU A 78 -10.20 0.61 -0.54
N LEU A 79 -9.25 -0.10 0.10
CA LEU A 79 -7.88 -0.21 -0.37
C LEU A 79 -7.29 -1.58 -0.04
N VAL A 80 -6.43 -2.05 -0.94
CA VAL A 80 -5.54 -3.20 -0.70
C VAL A 80 -4.13 -2.79 -1.04
N ALA A 81 -3.21 -3.00 -0.12
CA ALA A 81 -1.78 -3.02 -0.42
C ALA A 81 -1.26 -4.45 -0.32
N GLN A 82 -0.51 -4.89 -1.32
CA GLN A 82 0.11 -6.20 -1.33
C GLN A 82 1.60 -6.07 -1.62
N SER A 83 2.39 -6.94 -1.01
CA SER A 83 3.80 -7.08 -1.32
C SER A 83 4.15 -8.55 -1.35
N GLU A 84 4.98 -8.93 -2.31
CA GLU A 84 5.41 -10.32 -2.47
C GLU A 84 6.82 -10.42 -3.04
N SER A 85 7.52 -11.47 -2.61
CA SER A 85 8.76 -11.92 -3.21
C SER A 85 8.50 -12.75 -4.46
N LEU A 86 9.14 -12.35 -5.56
CA LEU A 86 9.10 -12.99 -6.87
C LEU A 86 10.47 -13.61 -7.17
N GLN A 87 10.51 -14.92 -7.31
CA GLN A 87 11.75 -15.65 -7.64
C GLN A 87 12.00 -15.60 -9.14
N ASN A 88 13.17 -15.11 -9.57
CA ASN A 88 13.59 -15.08 -10.97
C ASN A 88 12.65 -14.33 -11.96
N GLU A 89 11.73 -13.49 -11.48
CA GLU A 89 10.79 -12.78 -12.36
C GLU A 89 11.48 -11.60 -13.06
N PRO A 90 11.48 -11.52 -14.40
CA PRO A 90 12.01 -10.37 -15.13
C PRO A 90 11.08 -9.15 -15.03
N SER A 91 11.63 -7.95 -14.86
CA SER A 91 10.84 -6.72 -14.69
C SER A 91 9.90 -6.41 -15.88
N ASN A 92 10.29 -6.76 -17.11
CA ASN A 92 9.41 -6.59 -18.29
C ASN A 92 8.20 -7.52 -18.27
N SER A 93 8.37 -8.77 -17.82
CA SER A 93 7.29 -9.74 -17.68
C SER A 93 6.31 -9.30 -16.58
N TRP A 94 6.86 -8.89 -15.42
CA TRP A 94 6.10 -8.27 -14.34
C TRP A 94 5.25 -7.08 -14.81
N ALA A 95 5.82 -6.14 -15.57
CA ALA A 95 5.09 -4.97 -16.03
C ALA A 95 3.93 -5.33 -16.98
N LYS A 96 4.11 -6.38 -17.81
CA LYS A 96 3.05 -6.90 -18.69
C LYS A 96 1.94 -7.56 -17.87
N TRP A 97 2.31 -8.34 -16.85
CA TRP A 97 1.35 -8.97 -15.93
C TRP A 97 0.53 -7.92 -15.16
N VAL A 98 1.18 -6.89 -14.61
CA VAL A 98 0.52 -5.78 -13.91
C VAL A 98 -0.51 -5.09 -14.83
N LYS A 99 -0.16 -4.82 -16.09
CA LYS A 99 -1.07 -4.17 -17.05
C LYS A 99 -2.18 -5.08 -17.57
N GLY A 100 -1.98 -6.41 -17.54
CA GLY A 100 -2.89 -7.37 -18.15
C GLY A 100 -3.83 -8.09 -17.19
N GLN A 101 -3.44 -8.25 -15.92
CA GLN A 101 -4.14 -9.16 -15.00
C GLN A 101 -4.33 -8.63 -13.57
N ALA A 102 -3.51 -7.68 -13.12
CA ALA A 102 -3.50 -7.29 -11.70
C ALA A 102 -4.54 -6.23 -11.30
N VAL A 103 -5.30 -5.65 -12.24
CA VAL A 103 -6.18 -4.50 -11.98
C VAL A 103 -7.49 -4.62 -12.75
N ASN A 104 -8.55 -4.00 -12.25
CA ASN A 104 -9.74 -3.71 -13.05
C ASN A 104 -9.31 -3.11 -14.41
N GLU A 105 -9.74 -3.72 -15.52
CA GLU A 105 -9.14 -3.54 -16.85
C GLU A 105 -8.88 -2.06 -17.26
N SER A 106 -9.73 -1.14 -16.80
CA SER A 106 -9.60 0.30 -17.12
C SER A 106 -8.42 0.99 -16.41
N SER A 107 -8.16 0.67 -15.14
CA SER A 107 -7.09 1.30 -14.34
C SER A 107 -5.71 0.74 -14.67
N ALA A 108 -5.62 -0.53 -15.10
CA ALA A 108 -4.36 -1.13 -15.57
C ALA A 108 -3.90 -0.53 -16.90
N ARG A 109 -4.84 -0.40 -17.85
CA ARG A 109 -4.57 0.05 -19.23
C ARG A 109 -4.09 1.50 -19.29
N SER A 110 -4.55 2.34 -18.36
CA SER A 110 -4.14 3.75 -18.25
C SER A 110 -2.88 3.96 -17.39
N ALA A 111 -2.29 2.90 -16.82
CA ALA A 111 -1.13 3.03 -15.94
C ALA A 111 0.13 3.46 -16.71
N THR A 112 0.72 4.57 -16.25
CA THR A 112 1.92 5.17 -16.82
C THR A 112 3.11 5.00 -15.87
N ALA A 113 4.32 4.99 -16.44
CA ALA A 113 5.53 4.82 -15.66
C ALA A 113 5.77 6.00 -14.71
N PHE A 114 6.42 5.73 -13.58
CA PHE A 114 6.95 6.74 -12.68
C PHE A 114 8.30 6.30 -12.09
N ASP A 115 9.04 7.23 -11.50
CA ASP A 115 10.38 6.98 -10.96
C ASP A 115 10.31 6.29 -9.59
N ALA A 116 10.42 4.95 -9.59
CA ALA A 116 10.63 4.11 -8.42
C ALA A 116 11.09 2.69 -8.82
N GLY A 117 11.97 2.12 -8.01
CA GLY A 117 12.47 0.76 -8.17
C GLY A 117 13.27 0.58 -9.46
N GLU A 118 13.18 -0.61 -10.05
CA GLU A 118 13.61 -0.84 -11.44
C GLU A 118 12.47 -0.52 -12.41
N LYS A 119 11.23 -0.80 -12.02
CA LYS A 119 10.03 -0.40 -12.76
C LYS A 119 8.91 -0.02 -11.80
N ALA A 120 8.12 0.96 -12.19
CA ALA A 120 6.90 1.31 -11.50
C ALA A 120 5.84 1.83 -12.46
N LEU A 121 4.58 1.62 -12.11
CA LEU A 121 3.41 1.98 -12.92
C LEU A 121 2.31 2.54 -12.02
N ALA A 122 1.65 3.62 -12.42
CA ALA A 122 0.54 4.20 -11.67
C ALA A 122 -0.57 4.77 -12.57
N SER A 123 -1.81 4.66 -12.09
CA SER A 123 -3.04 5.29 -12.59
C SER A 123 -3.83 5.92 -11.44
N GLU A 124 -5.07 6.36 -11.68
CA GLU A 124 -5.91 7.02 -10.66
C GLU A 124 -6.34 6.10 -9.50
N GLY A 125 -6.31 4.78 -9.68
CA GLY A 125 -6.75 3.81 -8.66
C GLY A 125 -5.76 2.71 -8.37
N PHE A 126 -4.56 2.76 -8.96
CA PHE A 126 -3.55 1.71 -8.81
C PHE A 126 -2.15 2.27 -8.91
N ALA A 127 -1.23 1.80 -8.07
CA ALA A 127 0.19 2.01 -8.25
C ALA A 127 0.98 0.78 -7.81
N ALA A 128 1.99 0.41 -8.59
CA ALA A 128 2.86 -0.72 -8.30
C ALA A 128 4.32 -0.41 -8.57
N VAL A 129 5.19 -1.05 -7.82
CA VAL A 129 6.65 -0.92 -7.90
C VAL A 129 7.28 -2.31 -7.88
N PHE A 130 8.27 -2.50 -8.74
CA PHE A 130 9.12 -3.67 -8.82
C PHE A 130 10.56 -3.29 -8.45
N MET A 131 11.14 -4.05 -7.53
CA MET A 131 12.50 -3.81 -7.03
C MET A 131 13.34 -5.07 -7.10
N PRO A 132 14.58 -4.98 -7.61
CA PRO A 132 15.58 -5.99 -7.41
C PRO A 132 15.84 -6.22 -5.93
N CYS A 133 15.96 -7.48 -5.55
CA CYS A 133 16.35 -7.84 -4.21
C CYS A 133 17.13 -9.16 -4.27
N THR A 134 18.31 -9.18 -3.63
CA THR A 134 19.05 -10.42 -3.40
C THR A 134 19.01 -10.70 -1.92
N PHE A 135 18.56 -11.88 -1.53
CA PHE A 135 18.56 -12.26 -0.12
C PHE A 135 20.00 -12.44 0.39
N THR A 136 20.32 -11.81 1.53
CA THR A 136 21.68 -11.79 2.11
C THR A 136 21.93 -12.86 3.18
N GLY A 137 20.89 -13.53 3.67
CA GLY A 137 21.00 -14.43 4.83
C GLY A 137 21.26 -15.90 4.50
N GLY A 138 21.53 -16.27 3.24
CA GLY A 138 21.68 -17.65 2.79
C GLY A 138 23.05 -17.95 2.16
N LYS A 139 23.37 -19.25 2.03
CA LYS A 139 24.61 -19.72 1.36
C LYS A 139 24.64 -19.41 -0.15
N LYS A 140 23.47 -19.20 -0.77
CA LYS A 140 23.31 -18.83 -2.18
C LYS A 140 22.66 -17.46 -2.30
N ARG A 141 23.25 -16.61 -3.13
CA ARG A 141 22.64 -15.35 -3.57
C ARG A 141 21.63 -15.66 -4.66
N GLU A 142 20.35 -15.69 -4.31
CA GLU A 142 19.27 -15.87 -5.27
C GLU A 142 18.51 -14.56 -5.47
N PRO A 143 18.20 -14.17 -6.71
CA PRO A 143 17.39 -13.00 -6.98
C PRO A 143 15.94 -13.27 -6.56
N LEU A 144 15.50 -12.49 -5.57
CA LEU A 144 14.19 -12.53 -4.95
C LEU A 144 13.54 -11.15 -5.09
N ASN A 145 13.25 -10.75 -6.32
CA ASN A 145 12.67 -9.44 -6.62
C ASN A 145 11.41 -9.20 -5.81
N THR A 146 11.12 -7.96 -5.46
CA THR A 146 9.94 -7.59 -4.68
C THR A 146 8.95 -6.85 -5.56
N SER A 147 7.71 -7.32 -5.61
CA SER A 147 6.57 -6.64 -6.20
C SER A 147 5.73 -6.05 -5.10
N VAL A 148 5.39 -4.76 -5.21
CA VAL A 148 4.47 -4.07 -4.31
C VAL A 148 3.40 -3.41 -5.14
N SER A 149 2.14 -3.55 -4.74
CA SER A 149 0.99 -2.89 -5.35
C SER A 149 0.11 -2.26 -4.28
N VAL A 150 -0.52 -1.14 -4.63
CA VAL A 150 -1.58 -0.50 -3.86
C VAL A 150 -2.72 -0.22 -4.82
N GLU A 151 -3.89 -0.75 -4.50
CA GLU A 151 -5.11 -0.63 -5.29
C GLU A 151 -6.21 0.01 -4.45
N VAL A 152 -6.81 1.05 -5.01
CA VAL A 152 -8.00 1.71 -4.48
C VAL A 152 -9.21 1.08 -5.16
N LYS A 153 -10.14 0.56 -4.38
CA LYS A 153 -11.34 -0.10 -4.92
C LYS A 153 -12.32 0.93 -5.47
N PRO A 154 -13.16 0.59 -6.48
CA PRO A 154 -14.07 1.55 -7.10
C PRO A 154 -15.07 2.22 -6.15
N SER A 155 -15.36 1.60 -5.00
CA SER A 155 -16.13 2.18 -3.88
C SER A 155 -15.48 3.42 -3.27
N ALA A 156 -14.16 3.54 -3.43
CA ALA A 156 -13.38 4.73 -3.19
C ALA A 156 -13.29 5.57 -4.47
N ARG A 157 -13.79 6.82 -4.41
CA ARG A 157 -13.69 7.79 -5.52
C ARG A 157 -12.23 7.98 -5.96
N ARG A 158 -12.03 8.60 -7.14
CA ARG A 158 -10.71 8.94 -7.73
C ARG A 158 -9.69 9.31 -6.65
N ALA A 159 -8.66 8.49 -6.50
CA ALA A 159 -7.60 8.75 -5.57
C ALA A 159 -6.63 9.78 -6.14
N ASP A 160 -6.00 10.54 -5.24
CA ASP A 160 -4.82 11.33 -5.57
C ASP A 160 -3.69 10.38 -6.02
N ARG A 161 -3.43 10.35 -7.34
CA ARG A 161 -2.39 9.52 -7.97
C ARG A 161 -1.01 9.76 -7.35
N GLY A 162 -0.68 11.00 -6.99
CA GLY A 162 0.60 11.34 -6.38
C GLY A 162 0.74 10.75 -4.98
N LYS A 163 -0.32 10.85 -4.17
CA LYS A 163 -0.35 10.22 -2.84
C LYS A 163 -0.36 8.70 -2.91
N LEU A 164 -1.02 8.13 -3.91
CA LEU A 164 -0.98 6.69 -4.16
C LEU A 164 0.44 6.21 -4.49
N MET A 165 1.16 6.94 -5.35
CA MET A 165 2.57 6.67 -5.67
C MET A 165 3.47 6.77 -4.43
N GLU A 166 3.28 7.79 -3.59
CA GLU A 166 4.02 7.96 -2.32
C GLU A 166 3.77 6.79 -1.37
N LEU A 167 2.51 6.37 -1.21
CA LEU A 167 2.13 5.24 -0.36
C LEU A 167 2.75 3.94 -0.86
N THR A 168 2.71 3.67 -2.17
CA THR A 168 3.36 2.50 -2.77
C THR A 168 4.87 2.51 -2.57
N LYS A 169 5.54 3.68 -2.68
CA LYS A 169 6.99 3.79 -2.38
C LYS A 169 7.29 3.51 -0.91
N SER A 170 6.44 3.97 0.00
CA SER A 170 6.60 3.70 1.44
C SER A 170 6.45 2.21 1.75
N ALA A 171 5.39 1.57 1.24
CA ALA A 171 5.18 0.13 1.35
C ALA A 171 6.32 -0.68 0.72
N ALA A 172 6.81 -0.23 -0.45
CA ALA A 172 7.97 -0.83 -1.12
C ALA A 172 9.23 -0.75 -0.25
N SER A 173 9.51 0.40 0.37
CA SER A 173 10.66 0.55 1.27
C SER A 173 10.58 -0.44 2.43
N PHE A 174 9.40 -0.53 3.06
CA PHE A 174 9.16 -1.45 4.17
C PHE A 174 9.34 -2.92 3.75
N ALA A 175 8.74 -3.32 2.63
CA ALA A 175 8.86 -4.69 2.12
C ALA A 175 10.31 -5.06 1.80
N HIS A 176 11.07 -4.14 1.20
CA HIS A 176 12.48 -4.33 0.86
C HIS A 176 13.36 -4.53 2.10
N GLU A 177 13.13 -3.71 3.13
CA GLU A 177 13.81 -3.83 4.42
C GLU A 177 13.46 -5.14 5.13
N ARG A 178 12.17 -5.47 5.21
CA ARG A 178 11.70 -6.72 5.85
C ARG A 178 12.15 -7.98 5.13
N ALA A 179 12.28 -7.92 3.80
CA ALA A 179 12.84 -9.00 3.00
C ALA A 179 14.38 -9.14 3.13
N LYS A 180 15.06 -8.25 3.88
CA LYS A 180 16.52 -8.27 4.12
C LYS A 180 17.34 -8.24 2.83
N CYS A 181 16.89 -7.43 1.88
CA CYS A 181 17.54 -7.27 0.59
C CYS A 181 18.93 -6.63 0.72
N ASP A 182 19.85 -7.01 -0.16
CA ASP A 182 21.27 -6.62 -0.16
C ASP A 182 21.55 -5.15 -0.55
N ARG A 183 20.60 -4.50 -1.24
CA ARG A 183 20.75 -3.14 -1.76
C ARG A 183 19.73 -2.22 -1.11
N LEU A 184 20.00 -0.92 -1.12
CA LEU A 184 18.95 0.04 -0.79
C LEU A 184 17.94 0.10 -1.93
N ALA A 185 16.66 0.13 -1.58
CA ALA A 185 15.58 0.33 -2.53
C ALA A 185 15.75 1.69 -3.24
N LYS A 186 15.82 1.70 -4.58
CA LYS A 186 15.91 2.93 -5.38
C LYS A 186 14.53 3.55 -5.57
N LEU A 187 13.94 4.15 -4.54
CA LEU A 187 12.53 4.58 -4.56
C LEU A 187 12.30 6.08 -4.78
N GLY A 188 13.36 6.86 -5.00
CA GLY A 188 13.33 8.32 -5.01
C GLY A 188 13.03 8.87 -3.60
N ARG A 189 13.72 9.93 -3.16
CA ARG A 189 13.45 10.48 -1.82
C ARG A 189 12.02 11.04 -1.78
N PRO A 190 11.23 10.79 -0.72
CA PRO A 190 10.09 11.65 -0.46
C PRO A 190 10.61 13.08 -0.29
N ALA A 191 9.92 14.06 -0.89
CA ALA A 191 10.26 15.46 -0.71
C ALA A 191 10.33 15.74 0.80
N THR A 192 11.54 16.01 1.28
CA THR A 192 11.72 16.45 2.67
C THR A 192 11.23 17.88 2.71
N SER A 193 10.12 18.12 3.41
CA SER A 193 9.77 19.47 3.82
C SER A 193 10.93 19.97 4.67
N GLY A 194 11.67 20.94 4.14
CA GLY A 194 12.72 21.63 4.87
C GLY A 194 12.15 22.22 6.16
N LYS A 195 12.95 22.13 7.22
CA LYS A 195 12.90 23.10 8.31
C LYS A 195 13.74 24.30 7.89
#